data_AF-A0A662SRP7-F1
#
_entry.id   AF-A0A662SRP7-F1
#
_cell.length_a   1.000
_cell.length_b   1.000
_cell.length_c   1.000
_cell.angle_alpha   90.00
_cell.angle_beta   90.00
_cell.angle_gamma   90.00
#
_symmetry.space_group_name_H-M   'P 1'
#
loop_
_entity.id
_entity.type
_entity.pdbx_description
1 polymer ?
#
loop_
_entity_poly.entity_id
_entity_poly.type
_entity_poly.pdbx_seq_one_letter_code
_entity_poly.pdbx_strand_id
1 'polypeptide(L)'
;MAIHDPDLKTTIPGMYVAGDSSGIEEATTAMLEGRIAGADAALSLGYKPDKAERLKEKAKRDISEFRESPFGERPRKGKEKVWSMMEAIS
;
A
#
# COMPACT_ATOMS: atom_id res chain seq x y z
N MET A 1 -1.85 4.23 13.28
CA MET A 1 -1.39 3.58 12.03
C MET A 1 -1.62 2.10 12.17
N ALA A 2 -2.41 1.50 11.28
CA ALA A 2 -2.67 0.06 11.32
C ALA A 2 -1.46 -0.74 10.80
N ILE A 3 -1.25 -1.95 11.31
CA ILE A 3 -0.23 -2.87 10.79
C ILE A 3 -0.76 -3.45 9.46
N HIS A 4 0.08 -3.36 8.44
CA HIS A 4 -0.25 -3.84 7.09
C HIS A 4 1.01 -4.22 6.32
N ASP A 5 0.85 -4.98 5.24
CA ASP A 5 1.90 -5.38 4.30
C ASP A 5 2.09 -4.35 3.15
N PRO A 6 3.03 -4.56 2.20
CA PRO A 6 3.21 -3.67 1.05
C PRO A 6 2.02 -3.59 0.07
N ASP A 7 1.10 -4.55 0.11
CA ASP A 7 -0.16 -4.55 -0.66
C ASP A 7 -1.32 -3.93 0.14
N LEU A 8 -1.02 -3.42 1.33
CA LEU A 8 -1.93 -2.78 2.27
C LEU A 8 -2.93 -3.73 2.95
N LYS A 9 -2.68 -5.04 2.90
CA LYS A 9 -3.44 -6.03 3.67
C LYS A 9 -3.10 -5.88 5.15
N THR A 10 -4.12 -5.89 6.00
CA THR A 10 -3.94 -5.92 7.46
C THR A 10 -3.78 -7.35 7.96
N THR A 11 -3.63 -7.51 9.28
CA THR A 11 -3.64 -8.83 9.93
C THR A 11 -4.99 -9.55 9.88
N ILE A 12 -6.08 -8.86 9.52
CA ILE A 12 -7.40 -9.47 9.36
C ILE A 12 -7.57 -9.86 7.88
N PRO A 13 -7.81 -11.15 7.56
CA PRO A 13 -7.99 -11.60 6.19
C PRO A 13 -9.09 -10.83 5.45
N GLY A 14 -8.79 -10.36 4.24
CA GLY A 14 -9.71 -9.57 3.41
C GLY A 14 -9.89 -8.12 3.84
N MET A 15 -9.20 -7.65 4.89
CA MET A 15 -9.25 -6.26 5.35
C MET A 15 -7.98 -5.51 4.94
N TYR A 16 -8.18 -4.31 4.39
CA TYR A 16 -7.12 -3.45 3.86
C TYR A 16 -7.17 -2.06 4.50
N VAL A 17 -6.04 -1.34 4.49
CA VAL A 17 -5.94 0.03 5.02
C VAL A 17 -5.16 0.94 4.06
N ALA A 18 -5.69 2.11 3.75
CA ALA A 18 -5.03 3.07 2.87
C ALA A 18 -5.19 4.50 3.41
N GLY A 19 -4.42 5.44 2.87
CA GLY A 19 -4.53 6.84 3.28
C GLY A 19 -3.96 7.06 4.68
N ASP A 20 -4.40 8.10 5.37
CA ASP A 20 -3.80 8.50 6.66
C ASP A 20 -3.88 7.38 7.73
N SER A 21 -4.87 6.50 7.66
CA SER A 21 -4.98 5.30 8.50
C SER A 21 -3.80 4.33 8.36
N SER A 22 -3.18 4.31 7.17
CA SER A 22 -1.99 3.53 6.83
C SER A 22 -0.67 4.27 7.17
N GLY A 23 -0.75 5.50 7.70
CA GLY A 23 0.41 6.30 8.13
C GLY A 23 1.08 7.10 7.02
N ILE A 24 0.27 7.73 6.19
CA ILE A 24 0.71 8.80 5.29
C ILE A 24 0.05 10.12 5.71
N GLU A 25 0.55 11.25 5.20
CA GLU A 25 0.00 12.59 5.49
C GLU A 25 -0.09 13.41 4.19
N GLU A 26 -0.51 12.77 3.09
CA GLU A 26 -0.52 13.38 1.76
C GLU A 26 -1.62 12.80 0.85
N ALA A 27 -2.44 13.68 0.28
CA ALA A 27 -3.60 13.30 -0.55
C ALA A 27 -3.22 12.48 -1.80
N THR A 28 -2.13 12.81 -2.49
CA THR A 28 -1.69 12.09 -3.70
C THR A 28 -1.37 10.64 -3.39
N THR A 29 -0.55 10.43 -2.34
CA THR A 29 -0.19 9.09 -1.87
C THR A 29 -1.43 8.33 -1.38
N ALA A 30 -2.39 9.01 -0.73
CA ALA A 30 -3.63 8.39 -0.27
C ALA A 30 -4.44 7.75 -1.40
N MET A 31 -4.57 8.46 -2.51
CA MET A 31 -5.28 7.96 -3.70
C MET A 31 -4.56 6.77 -4.33
N LEU A 32 -3.23 6.79 -4.39
CA LEU A 32 -2.44 5.68 -4.96
C LEU A 32 -2.50 4.44 -4.07
N GLU A 33 -2.44 4.60 -2.76
CA GLU A 33 -2.64 3.51 -1.81
C GLU A 33 -4.05 2.91 -1.91
N GLY A 34 -5.08 3.73 -2.04
CA GLY A 34 -6.45 3.25 -2.29
C GLY A 34 -6.55 2.41 -3.57
N ARG A 35 -5.78 2.75 -4.61
CA ARG A 35 -5.69 1.94 -5.84
C ARG A 35 -5.00 0.60 -5.59
N ILE A 36 -3.93 0.56 -4.79
CA ILE A 36 -3.24 -0.68 -4.41
C ILE A 36 -4.20 -1.60 -3.65
N ALA A 37 -4.81 -1.08 -2.57
CA ALA A 37 -5.74 -1.85 -1.74
C ALA A 37 -6.94 -2.39 -2.54
N GLY A 38 -7.58 -1.53 -3.35
CA GLY A 38 -8.72 -1.94 -4.16
C GLY A 38 -8.38 -2.94 -5.26
N ALA A 39 -7.22 -2.77 -5.91
CA ALA A 39 -6.76 -3.69 -6.94
C ALA A 39 -6.38 -5.05 -6.33
N ASP A 40 -5.68 -5.06 -5.21
CA ASP A 40 -5.30 -6.30 -4.54
C ASP A 40 -6.53 -7.04 -3.97
N ALA A 41 -7.50 -6.32 -3.41
CA ALA A 41 -8.77 -6.89 -2.99
C ALA A 41 -9.51 -7.55 -4.17
N ALA A 42 -9.59 -6.88 -5.33
CA ALA A 42 -10.19 -7.44 -6.53
C ALA A 42 -9.45 -8.70 -7.02
N LEU A 43 -8.11 -8.67 -6.98
CA LEU A 43 -7.25 -9.81 -7.34
C LEU A 43 -7.48 -11.00 -6.40
N SER A 44 -7.57 -10.77 -5.08
CA SER A 44 -7.82 -11.80 -4.07
C SER A 44 -9.17 -12.52 -4.26
N LEU A 45 -10.13 -11.83 -4.87
CA LEU A 45 -11.46 -12.35 -5.19
C LEU A 45 -11.56 -12.92 -6.63
N GLY A 46 -10.46 -12.91 -7.39
CA GLY A 46 -10.41 -13.42 -8.77
C GLY A 46 -11.04 -12.49 -9.82
N TYR A 47 -11.31 -11.22 -9.50
CA TYR A 47 -11.94 -10.28 -10.44
C TYR A 47 -10.92 -9.60 -11.34
N LYS A 48 -10.95 -9.94 -12.63
CA LYS A 48 -10.12 -9.33 -13.69
C LYS A 48 -8.62 -9.33 -13.30
N PRO A 49 -8.03 -10.50 -13.00
CA PRO A 49 -6.71 -10.62 -12.39
C PRO A 49 -5.62 -9.82 -13.10
N ASP A 50 -5.52 -9.93 -14.43
CA ASP A 50 -4.51 -9.19 -15.22
C ASP A 50 -4.64 -7.66 -15.09
N LYS A 51 -5.89 -7.16 -15.05
CA LYS A 51 -6.16 -5.73 -14.89
C LYS A 51 -5.85 -5.28 -13.47
N ALA A 52 -6.26 -6.07 -12.48
CA ALA A 52 -6.03 -5.79 -11.08
C ALA A 52 -4.53 -5.71 -10.78
N GLU A 53 -3.76 -6.72 -11.20
CA GLU A 53 -2.32 -6.75 -11.03
C GLU A 53 -1.62 -5.57 -11.73
N ARG A 54 -2.01 -5.27 -12.98
CA ARG A 54 -1.47 -4.10 -13.69
C ARG A 54 -1.73 -2.77 -12.96
N LEU A 55 -2.93 -2.59 -12.40
CA LEU A 55 -3.27 -1.37 -11.65
C LEU A 55 -2.48 -1.28 -10.34
N LYS A 56 -2.34 -2.40 -9.62
CA LYS A 56 -1.55 -2.49 -8.39
C LYS A 56 -0.10 -2.10 -8.64
N GLU A 57 0.54 -2.75 -9.61
CA GLU A 57 1.96 -2.52 -9.91
C GLU A 57 2.21 -1.13 -10.51
N LYS A 58 1.26 -0.57 -11.27
CA LYS A 58 1.35 0.83 -11.69
C LYS A 58 1.32 1.78 -10.49
N ALA A 59 0.39 1.61 -9.56
CA ALA A 59 0.28 2.50 -8.40
C ALA A 59 1.53 2.41 -7.48
N LYS A 60 2.11 1.23 -7.30
CA LYS A 60 3.38 1.05 -6.57
C LYS A 60 4.54 1.81 -7.24
N ARG A 61 4.67 1.73 -8.56
CA ARG A 61 5.67 2.50 -9.32
C ARG A 61 5.45 4.00 -9.17
N ASP A 62 4.21 4.48 -9.36
CA ASP A 62 3.86 5.89 -9.21
C ASP A 62 4.27 6.42 -7.80
N ILE A 63 4.05 5.64 -6.72
CA ILE A 63 4.48 5.99 -5.35
C ILE A 63 6.01 5.99 -5.23
N SER A 64 6.69 5.00 -5.82
CA SER A 64 8.15 4.90 -5.77
C SER A 64 8.80 6.13 -6.43
N GLU A 65 8.38 6.47 -7.64
CA GLU A 65 8.86 7.64 -8.40
C GLU A 65 8.62 8.94 -7.60
N PHE A 66 7.44 9.08 -7.00
CA PHE A 66 7.14 10.24 -6.16
C PHE A 66 8.08 10.37 -4.94
N ARG A 67 8.57 9.24 -4.43
CA ARG A 67 9.46 9.18 -3.26
C ARG A 67 10.95 9.21 -3.58
N GLU A 68 11.34 9.33 -4.85
CA GLU A 68 12.75 9.49 -5.25
C GLU A 68 13.33 10.86 -4.85
N SER A 69 12.45 11.83 -4.60
CA SER A 69 12.83 13.15 -4.07
C SER A 69 13.31 13.06 -2.61
N PRO A 70 14.21 13.96 -2.14
CA PRO A 70 14.66 14.01 -0.74
C PRO A 70 13.52 14.05 0.30
N PHE A 71 12.33 14.54 -0.09
CA PHE A 71 11.15 14.58 0.77
C PHE A 71 10.46 13.20 0.94
N GLY A 72 10.76 12.22 0.07
CA GLY A 72 10.19 10.88 0.08
C GLY A 72 10.85 9.91 1.07
N GLU A 73 12.02 10.24 1.62
CA GLU A 73 12.76 9.36 2.52
C GLU A 73 12.01 9.08 3.82
N ARG A 74 11.40 10.11 4.42
CA ARG A 74 10.65 9.99 5.69
C ARG A 74 9.44 9.07 5.55
N PRO A 75 8.50 9.28 4.59
CA PRO A 75 7.40 8.36 4.35
C PRO A 75 7.84 6.92 4.05
N ARG A 76 8.92 6.74 3.27
CA ARG A 76 9.45 5.42 2.93
C ARG A 76 9.90 4.66 4.18
N LYS A 77 10.72 5.26 5.04
CA LYS A 77 11.16 4.65 6.31
C LYS A 77 9.99 4.33 7.24
N GLY A 78 8.98 5.20 7.27
CA GLY A 78 7.76 4.97 8.04
C GLY A 78 7.03 3.70 7.60
N LYS A 79 6.90 3.48 6.28
CA LYS A 79 6.30 2.26 5.72
C LYS A 79 7.13 1.01 5.98
N GLU A 80 8.44 1.08 5.76
CA GLU A 80 9.37 -0.04 6.02
C GLU A 80 9.28 -0.52 7.47
N LYS A 81 9.16 0.40 8.44
CA LYS A 81 8.96 0.05 9.83
C LYS A 81 7.67 -0.73 10.06
N VAL A 82 6.56 -0.33 9.44
CA VAL A 82 5.28 -1.04 9.59
C VAL A 82 5.31 -2.41 8.92
N TRP A 83 5.95 -2.53 7.76
CA TRP A 83 6.10 -3.81 7.08
C TRP A 83 6.96 -4.79 7.91
N SER A 84 8.05 -4.31 8.51
CA SER A 84 8.85 -5.13 9.42
C SER A 84 8.05 -5.58 10.66
N MET A 85 7.14 -4.74 11.17
CA MET A 85 6.22 -5.13 12.25
C MET A 85 5.23 -6.20 11.80
N MET A 86 4.74 -6.15 10.55
CA MET A 86 3.88 -7.19 9.96
C MET A 86 4.61 -8.52 9.85
N GLU A 87 5.86 -8.51 9.36
CA GLU A 87 6.71 -9.70 9.26
C GLU A 87 6.97 -10.35 10.62
N ALA A 88 7.11 -9.56 11.69
CA ALA A 88 7.34 -10.08 13.04
C ALA A 88 6.13 -10.79 13.67
N ILE A 89 4.93 -10.63 13.10
CA ILE A 89 3.68 -11.19 13.64
C ILE A 89 2.94 -12.13 12.66
N SER A 90 3.49 -12.32 11.46
CA SER A 90 2.96 -13.24 10.44
C SER A 90 3.57 -14.62 10.60
#